data_AF-A0A2V8FDC6-F1
#
_entry.id   AF-A0A2V8FDC6-F1
#
_cell.length_a   1.000
_cell.length_b   1.000
_cell.length_c   1.000
_cell.angle_alpha   90.00
_cell.angle_beta   90.00
_cell.angle_gamma   90.00
#
_symmetry.space_group_name_H-M   'P 1'
#
loop_
_entity.id
_entity.type
_entity.pdbx_description
1 polymer ?
#
loop_
_entity_poly.entity_id
_entity_poly.type
_entity_poly.pdbx_seq_one_letter_code
_entity_poly.pdbx_strand_id
1 'polypeptide(L)'
;MPENGIGRVLVASLHQGIADILPNRLAFYEHWLNTEGLRDGTIGLAPLSAVLSFLRQEGPAYELITGRAGHYAAEWTVAAMSPLGRRAIMASPAWLRRRLLLRVARRLVHDTYGGSRAVTRVRQGMARVDLRASVFCTVRDPVAHPLCGFYAAAFSRVLGLFELPSKAAVIACRGTGEATCVVAIPLASSGPVSEEAPSGS
;
A
#
# COMPACT_ATOMS: atom_id res chain seq x y z
N MET A 1 -8.58 -21.15 -15.69
CA MET A 1 -7.90 -20.56 -14.51
C MET A 1 -8.59 -19.25 -14.23
N PRO A 2 -9.10 -18.98 -13.01
CA PRO A 2 -9.71 -17.68 -12.75
C PRO A 2 -8.63 -16.62 -12.91
N GLU A 3 -8.88 -15.64 -13.77
CA GLU A 3 -8.00 -14.49 -13.95
C GLU A 3 -7.89 -13.81 -12.58
N ASN A 4 -6.67 -13.70 -12.04
CA ASN A 4 -6.45 -13.03 -10.76
C ASN A 4 -6.73 -11.54 -10.97
N GLY A 5 -7.98 -11.13 -10.80
CA GLY A 5 -8.39 -9.76 -11.02
C GLY A 5 -7.70 -8.78 -10.08
N ILE A 6 -7.54 -7.55 -10.55
CA ILE A 6 -7.15 -6.44 -9.68
C ILE A 6 -8.34 -6.06 -8.81
N GLY A 7 -8.12 -5.96 -7.51
CA GLY A 7 -9.19 -5.58 -6.61
C GLY A 7 -9.64 -4.15 -6.84
N ARG A 8 -10.97 -3.94 -6.75
CA ARG A 8 -11.60 -2.62 -6.86
C ARG A 8 -10.96 -1.56 -5.99
N VAL A 9 -10.49 -1.96 -4.79
CA VAL A 9 -9.84 -1.05 -3.83
C VAL A 9 -8.58 -0.43 -4.40
N LEU A 10 -7.76 -1.18 -5.16
CA LEU A 10 -6.54 -0.62 -5.75
C LEU A 10 -6.88 0.44 -6.80
N VAL A 11 -7.79 0.12 -7.71
CA VAL A 11 -8.12 1.04 -8.80
C VAL A 11 -8.81 2.29 -8.28
N ALA A 12 -9.81 2.13 -7.42
CA ALA A 12 -10.50 3.27 -6.83
C ALA A 12 -9.55 4.15 -6.02
N SER A 13 -8.59 3.57 -5.31
CA SER A 13 -7.66 4.35 -4.48
C SER A 13 -6.60 5.06 -5.33
N LEU A 14 -6.16 4.45 -6.42
CA LEU A 14 -5.30 5.11 -7.41
C LEU A 14 -6.05 6.25 -8.11
N HIS A 15 -7.29 6.01 -8.54
CA HIS A 15 -8.14 7.04 -9.13
C HIS A 15 -8.26 8.25 -8.19
N GLN A 16 -8.62 8.02 -6.93
CA GLN A 16 -8.73 9.09 -5.94
C GLN A 16 -7.37 9.77 -5.66
N GLY A 17 -6.28 9.00 -5.54
CA GLY A 17 -4.95 9.57 -5.35
C GLY A 17 -4.49 10.45 -6.53
N ILE A 18 -4.85 10.07 -7.75
CA ILE A 18 -4.60 10.88 -8.96
C ILE A 18 -5.48 12.14 -8.94
N ALA A 19 -6.75 12.01 -8.58
CA ALA A 19 -7.67 13.15 -8.50
C ALA A 19 -7.18 14.22 -7.51
N ASP A 20 -6.60 13.79 -6.38
CA ASP A 20 -6.08 14.72 -5.36
C ASP A 20 -4.76 15.40 -5.77
N ILE A 21 -3.86 14.68 -6.43
CA ILE A 21 -2.48 15.16 -6.67
C ILE A 21 -2.30 15.73 -8.09
N LEU A 22 -2.96 15.15 -9.08
CA LEU A 22 -2.91 15.55 -10.50
C LEU A 22 -4.33 15.68 -11.09
N PRO A 23 -5.19 16.57 -10.54
CA PRO A 23 -6.58 16.71 -11.00
C PRO A 23 -6.66 17.01 -12.51
N ASN A 24 -5.74 17.82 -13.03
CA ASN A 24 -5.68 18.19 -14.44
C ASN A 24 -5.35 17.02 -15.39
N ARG A 25 -4.79 15.91 -14.87
CA ARG A 25 -4.49 14.71 -15.65
C ARG A 25 -5.49 13.57 -15.40
N LEU A 26 -6.47 13.76 -14.51
CA LEU A 26 -7.39 12.69 -14.12
C LEU A 26 -8.12 12.10 -15.31
N ALA A 27 -8.65 12.92 -16.23
CA ALA A 27 -9.37 12.46 -17.41
C ALA A 27 -8.53 11.53 -18.31
N PHE A 28 -7.21 11.76 -18.40
CA PHE A 28 -6.31 10.87 -19.14
C PHE A 28 -6.24 9.49 -18.48
N TYR A 29 -6.08 9.44 -17.15
CA TYR A 29 -6.01 8.18 -16.41
C TYR A 29 -7.35 7.46 -16.36
N GLU A 30 -8.45 8.20 -16.26
CA GLU A 30 -9.81 7.65 -16.31
C GLU A 30 -10.07 6.86 -17.59
N HIS A 31 -9.54 7.27 -18.74
CA HIS A 31 -9.69 6.48 -19.96
C HIS A 31 -9.13 5.05 -19.84
N TRP A 32 -8.07 4.86 -19.05
CA TRP A 32 -7.46 3.56 -18.79
C TRP A 32 -8.05 2.83 -17.58
N LEU A 33 -8.57 3.58 -16.61
CA LEU A 33 -9.18 3.02 -15.38
C LEU A 33 -10.68 2.73 -15.55
N ASN A 34 -11.36 3.43 -16.46
CA ASN A 34 -12.74 3.29 -16.87
C ASN A 34 -12.78 3.11 -18.39
N THR A 35 -12.93 1.88 -18.88
CA THR A 35 -13.60 1.63 -20.17
C THR A 35 -13.78 0.11 -20.30
N GLU A 36 -15.04 -0.34 -20.22
CA GLU A 36 -15.54 -1.60 -20.84
C GLU A 36 -14.95 -2.96 -20.40
N GLY A 37 -13.89 -3.02 -19.60
CA GLY A 37 -13.13 -4.24 -19.27
C GLY A 37 -13.41 -4.86 -17.88
N LEU A 38 -14.41 -4.37 -17.14
CA LEU A 38 -14.81 -4.93 -15.84
C LEU A 38 -15.52 -6.28 -16.02
N ARG A 39 -14.75 -7.37 -16.12
CA ARG A 39 -15.28 -8.72 -15.94
C ARG A 39 -15.31 -9.06 -14.45
N ASP A 40 -16.48 -9.46 -13.95
CA ASP A 40 -16.72 -9.82 -12.54
C ASP A 40 -16.26 -8.78 -11.50
N GLY A 41 -16.23 -7.49 -11.87
CA GLY A 41 -15.87 -6.44 -10.95
C GLY A 41 -14.37 -6.26 -10.71
N THR A 42 -13.52 -6.82 -11.56
CA THR A 42 -12.06 -6.62 -11.52
C THR A 42 -11.58 -5.99 -12.83
N ILE A 43 -10.47 -5.24 -12.77
CA ILE A 43 -9.82 -4.70 -13.97
C ILE A 43 -8.73 -5.67 -14.43
N GLY A 44 -8.58 -5.79 -15.75
CA GLY A 44 -7.51 -6.57 -16.36
C GLY A 44 -6.13 -6.01 -16.00
N LEU A 45 -5.12 -6.88 -15.91
CA LEU A 45 -3.77 -6.49 -15.51
C LEU A 45 -3.10 -5.51 -16.49
N ALA A 46 -3.45 -5.57 -17.78
CA ALA A 46 -2.82 -4.75 -18.81
C ALA A 46 -3.15 -3.24 -18.68
N PRO A 47 -4.42 -2.80 -18.59
CA PRO A 47 -4.75 -1.40 -18.35
C PRO A 47 -4.09 -0.81 -17.10
N LEU A 48 -4.09 -1.55 -15.98
CA LEU A 48 -3.41 -1.08 -14.77
C LEU A 48 -1.90 -1.00 -14.99
N SER A 49 -1.28 -1.97 -15.67
CA SER A 49 0.16 -1.94 -15.95
C SER A 49 0.53 -0.71 -16.80
N ALA A 50 -0.33 -0.30 -17.74
CA ALA A 50 -0.17 0.92 -18.50
C ALA A 50 -0.25 2.17 -17.59
N VAL A 51 -1.29 2.27 -16.76
CA VAL A 51 -1.44 3.36 -15.78
C VAL A 51 -0.22 3.48 -14.87
N LEU A 52 0.24 2.36 -14.30
CA LEU A 52 1.44 2.35 -13.45
C LEU A 52 2.69 2.76 -14.21
N SER A 53 2.79 2.43 -15.51
CA SER A 53 3.91 2.85 -16.35
C SER A 53 3.89 4.35 -16.64
N PHE A 54 2.72 4.94 -16.89
CA PHE A 54 2.56 6.39 -17.04
C PHE A 54 2.83 7.12 -15.72
N LEU A 55 2.28 6.64 -14.60
CA LEU A 55 2.51 7.25 -13.29
C LEU A 55 3.99 7.33 -12.93
N ARG A 56 4.79 6.32 -13.29
CA ARG A 56 6.25 6.33 -13.07
C ARG A 56 6.96 7.45 -13.84
N GLN A 57 6.40 7.89 -14.96
CA GLN A 57 6.93 8.99 -15.77
C GLN A 57 6.55 10.36 -15.19
N GLU A 58 5.60 10.44 -14.27
CA GLU A 58 5.24 11.67 -13.54
C GLU A 58 6.30 12.07 -12.48
N GLY A 59 7.37 11.30 -12.34
CA GLY A 59 8.49 11.61 -11.45
C GLY A 59 8.08 11.61 -9.97
N PRO A 60 8.39 12.67 -9.19
CA PRO A 60 8.06 12.73 -7.76
C PRO A 60 6.56 12.58 -7.44
N ALA A 61 5.68 12.94 -8.38
CA ALA A 61 4.23 12.78 -8.20
C ALA A 61 3.81 11.31 -8.04
N TYR A 62 4.59 10.36 -8.58
CA TYR A 62 4.35 8.92 -8.38
C TYR A 62 4.26 8.55 -6.89
N GLU A 63 5.22 9.01 -6.09
CA GLU A 63 5.29 8.69 -4.67
C GLU A 63 4.12 9.31 -3.90
N LEU A 64 3.78 10.55 -4.22
CA LEU A 64 2.64 11.25 -3.61
C LEU A 64 1.31 10.56 -3.93
N ILE A 65 1.09 10.21 -5.21
CA ILE A 65 -0.13 9.52 -5.68
C ILE A 65 -0.23 8.14 -5.06
N THR A 66 0.82 7.33 -5.16
CA THR A 66 0.79 5.95 -4.65
C THR A 66 0.73 5.91 -3.13
N GLY A 67 1.37 6.85 -2.44
CA GLY A 67 1.23 7.05 -1.01
C GLY A 67 -0.22 7.38 -0.64
N ARG A 68 -0.82 8.40 -1.26
CA ARG A 68 -2.21 8.81 -1.04
C ARG A 68 -3.20 7.68 -1.33
N ALA A 69 -3.01 6.96 -2.44
CA ALA A 69 -3.78 5.78 -2.77
C ALA A 69 -3.65 4.69 -1.69
N GLY A 70 -2.44 4.47 -1.16
CA GLY A 70 -2.24 3.55 -0.03
C GLY A 70 -3.04 3.94 1.20
N HIS A 71 -3.14 5.24 1.51
CA HIS A 71 -3.98 5.75 2.59
C HIS A 71 -5.46 5.43 2.37
N TYR A 72 -6.00 5.72 1.18
CA TYR A 72 -7.39 5.40 0.84
C TYR A 72 -7.68 3.90 0.89
N ALA A 73 -6.77 3.08 0.35
CA ALA A 73 -6.90 1.64 0.39
C ALA A 73 -6.98 1.12 1.83
N ALA A 74 -6.16 1.65 2.73
CA ALA A 74 -6.20 1.31 4.15
C ALA A 74 -7.52 1.73 4.82
N GLU A 75 -7.97 2.96 4.59
CA GLU A 75 -9.22 3.47 5.17
C GLU A 75 -10.43 2.67 4.72
N TRP A 76 -10.55 2.40 3.41
CA TRP A 76 -11.66 1.63 2.88
C TRP A 76 -11.59 0.16 3.28
N THR A 77 -10.39 -0.42 3.39
CA THR A 77 -10.22 -1.78 3.92
C THR A 77 -10.73 -1.87 5.36
N VAL A 78 -10.42 -0.88 6.21
CA VAL A 78 -10.89 -0.85 7.61
C VAL A 78 -12.38 -0.52 7.69
N ALA A 79 -12.89 0.37 6.85
CA ALA A 79 -14.31 0.73 6.79
C ALA A 79 -15.19 -0.45 6.35
N ALA A 80 -14.68 -1.32 5.47
CA ALA A 80 -15.35 -2.54 5.03
C ALA A 80 -15.35 -3.67 6.09
N MET A 81 -14.60 -3.53 7.18
CA MET A 81 -14.60 -4.51 8.27
C MET A 81 -15.91 -4.45 9.06
N SER A 82 -16.35 -5.58 9.61
CA SER A 82 -17.48 -5.57 10.53
C SER A 82 -17.17 -4.70 11.77
N PRO A 83 -18.14 -3.93 12.30
CA PRO A 83 -17.92 -3.10 13.49
C PRO A 83 -17.44 -3.92 14.69
N LEU A 84 -17.92 -5.16 14.81
CA LEU A 84 -17.48 -6.11 15.83
C LEU A 84 -16.01 -6.52 15.65
N GLY A 85 -15.57 -6.80 14.42
CA GLY A 85 -14.18 -7.12 14.12
C GLY A 85 -13.24 -5.96 14.44
N ARG A 86 -13.65 -4.72 14.12
CA ARG A 86 -12.89 -3.52 14.47
C ARG A 86 -12.77 -3.34 15.99
N ARG A 87 -13.88 -3.48 16.72
CA ARG A 87 -13.90 -3.40 18.19
C ARG A 87 -13.06 -4.50 18.84
N ALA A 88 -13.12 -5.73 18.33
CA ALA A 88 -12.33 -6.84 18.85
C ALA A 88 -10.82 -6.57 18.75
N ILE A 89 -10.35 -5.98 17.64
CA ILE A 89 -8.94 -5.59 17.48
C ILE A 89 -8.56 -4.48 18.46
N MET A 90 -9.43 -3.47 18.64
CA MET A 90 -9.20 -2.39 19.61
C MET A 90 -9.16 -2.89 21.05
N ALA A 91 -10.06 -3.80 21.44
CA ALA A 91 -10.08 -4.39 22.77
C ALA A 91 -8.93 -5.40 23.02
N SER A 92 -8.22 -5.83 21.97
CA SER A 92 -7.15 -6.81 22.09
C SER A 92 -5.91 -6.21 22.77
N PRO A 93 -5.19 -7.00 23.60
CA PRO A 93 -3.89 -6.62 24.15
C PRO A 93 -2.88 -6.24 23.07
N ALA A 94 -1.91 -5.38 23.39
CA ALA A 94 -0.98 -4.80 22.40
C ALA A 94 -0.22 -5.83 21.54
N TRP A 95 0.14 -6.99 22.08
CA TRP A 95 0.82 -8.05 21.33
C TRP A 95 -0.11 -8.74 20.32
N LEU A 96 -1.39 -8.95 20.70
CA LEU A 96 -2.39 -9.57 19.86
C LEU A 96 -2.88 -8.59 18.80
N ARG A 97 -3.09 -7.32 19.18
CA ARG A 97 -3.45 -6.23 18.27
C ARG A 97 -2.44 -6.12 17.12
N ARG A 98 -1.13 -6.12 17.43
CA ARG A 98 -0.06 -6.14 16.42
C ARG A 98 -0.18 -7.33 15.46
N ARG A 99 -0.42 -8.54 15.98
CA ARG A 99 -0.61 -9.74 15.14
C ARG A 99 -1.85 -9.64 14.25
N LEU A 100 -2.97 -9.13 14.77
CA LEU A 100 -4.21 -8.96 14.02
C LEU A 100 -4.05 -7.90 12.92
N LEU A 101 -3.40 -6.78 13.20
CA LEU A 101 -3.14 -5.73 12.20
C LEU A 101 -2.22 -6.21 11.09
N LEU A 102 -1.22 -7.04 11.39
CA LEU A 102 -0.41 -7.69 10.35
C LEU A 102 -1.23 -8.64 9.48
N ARG A 103 -2.28 -9.29 10.02
CA ARG A 103 -3.22 -10.07 9.19
C ARG A 103 -4.06 -9.16 8.29
N VAL A 104 -4.54 -8.03 8.81
CA VAL A 104 -5.27 -7.03 8.00
C VAL A 104 -4.39 -6.50 6.88
N ALA A 105 -3.13 -6.15 7.18
CA ALA A 105 -2.15 -5.72 6.19
C ALA A 105 -1.90 -6.78 5.10
N ARG A 106 -1.76 -8.07 5.47
CA ARG A 106 -1.63 -9.16 4.49
C ARG A 106 -2.88 -9.33 3.63
N ARG A 107 -4.06 -9.20 4.23
CA ARG A 107 -5.33 -9.25 3.51
C ARG A 107 -5.42 -8.10 2.51
N LEU A 108 -5.05 -6.89 2.90
CA LEU A 108 -5.00 -5.73 2.00
C LEU A 108 -4.12 -5.99 0.77
N VAL A 109 -2.96 -6.65 0.93
CA VAL A 109 -2.09 -7.01 -0.21
C VAL A 109 -2.80 -7.98 -1.16
N HIS A 110 -3.49 -8.97 -0.62
CA HIS A 110 -4.23 -9.94 -1.42
C HIS A 110 -5.44 -9.30 -2.13
N ASP A 111 -6.20 -8.47 -1.40
CA ASP A 111 -7.37 -7.76 -1.90
C ASP A 111 -6.99 -6.69 -2.93
N THR A 112 -5.74 -6.20 -2.92
CA THR A 112 -5.18 -5.28 -3.94
C THR A 112 -4.97 -5.99 -5.29
N TYR A 113 -4.40 -7.20 -5.28
CA TYR A 113 -4.20 -8.02 -6.47
C TYR A 113 -4.12 -9.50 -6.06
N GLY A 114 -5.02 -10.34 -6.59
CA GLY A 114 -5.09 -11.76 -6.22
C GLY A 114 -3.80 -12.56 -6.46
N GLY A 115 -2.95 -12.11 -7.39
CA GLY A 115 -1.63 -12.68 -7.64
C GLY A 115 -0.54 -12.25 -6.66
N SER A 116 -0.76 -11.17 -5.89
CA SER A 116 0.18 -10.72 -4.86
C SER A 116 0.08 -11.59 -3.62
N ARG A 117 1.22 -11.88 -2.99
CA ARG A 117 1.27 -12.56 -1.69
C ARG A 117 2.16 -11.78 -0.73
N ALA A 118 1.70 -11.64 0.52
CA ALA A 118 2.48 -11.05 1.59
C ALA A 118 2.92 -12.12 2.58
N VAL A 119 4.22 -12.18 2.87
CA VAL A 119 4.79 -13.02 3.94
C VAL A 119 5.36 -12.12 5.02
N THR A 120 4.79 -12.23 6.22
CA THR A 120 5.19 -11.42 7.37
C THR A 120 6.12 -12.20 8.28
N ARG A 121 7.28 -11.63 8.61
CA ARG A 121 8.19 -12.14 9.64
C ARG A 121 8.36 -11.07 10.71
N VAL A 122 8.20 -11.44 11.97
CA VAL A 122 8.40 -10.53 13.11
C VAL A 122 9.67 -10.93 13.83
N ARG A 123 10.59 -9.98 14.01
CA ARG A 123 11.82 -10.17 14.78
C ARG A 123 12.17 -8.88 15.51
N GLN A 124 12.48 -8.97 16.80
CA GLN A 124 12.98 -7.85 17.62
C GLN A 124 12.17 -6.55 17.47
N GLY A 125 10.84 -6.61 17.62
CA GLY A 125 10.00 -5.40 17.54
C GLY A 125 9.89 -4.79 16.13
N MET A 126 10.30 -5.51 15.09
CA MET A 126 10.13 -5.10 13.69
C MET A 126 9.42 -6.19 12.90
N ALA A 127 8.36 -5.82 12.18
CA ALA A 127 7.75 -6.65 11.17
C ALA A 127 8.40 -6.38 9.81
N ARG A 128 8.81 -7.44 9.11
CA ARG A 128 9.19 -7.40 7.71
C ARG A 128 8.11 -8.08 6.90
N VAL A 129 7.57 -7.36 5.91
CA VAL A 129 6.55 -7.85 4.99
C VAL A 129 7.21 -8.03 3.62
N ASP A 130 7.45 -9.29 3.26
CA ASP A 130 7.92 -9.68 1.93
C ASP A 130 6.70 -9.73 0.98
N LEU A 131 6.72 -8.86 -0.02
CA LEU A 131 5.70 -8.71 -1.04
C LEU A 131 6.14 -9.46 -2.30
N ARG A 132 5.48 -10.59 -2.55
CA ARG A 132 5.71 -11.41 -3.75
C ARG A 132 4.74 -10.98 -4.85
N ALA A 133 5.27 -10.86 -6.06
CA ALA A 133 4.52 -10.49 -7.27
C ALA A 133 3.76 -9.15 -7.15
N SER A 134 4.36 -8.15 -6.46
CA SER A 134 3.79 -6.81 -6.38
C SER A 134 3.56 -6.22 -7.78
N VAL A 135 2.31 -5.82 -8.05
CA VAL A 135 1.90 -5.22 -9.32
C VAL A 135 2.65 -3.92 -9.65
N PHE A 136 3.02 -3.14 -8.63
CA PHE A 136 3.80 -1.90 -8.77
C PHE A 136 5.23 -2.14 -9.23
N CYS A 137 5.78 -3.30 -8.90
CA CYS A 137 7.21 -3.59 -9.04
C CYS A 137 7.46 -4.54 -10.23
N THR A 138 6.50 -4.66 -11.18
CA THR A 138 6.66 -5.33 -12.48
C THR A 138 7.09 -4.29 -13.52
N VAL A 139 8.40 -4.21 -13.74
CA VAL A 139 9.07 -3.29 -14.68
C VAL A 139 10.02 -4.08 -15.58
N ARG A 140 10.29 -3.57 -16.79
CA ARG A 140 11.29 -4.15 -17.70
C ARG A 140 12.71 -3.80 -17.25
N ASP A 141 12.93 -2.53 -16.91
CA ASP A 141 14.22 -1.98 -16.51
C ASP A 141 14.14 -1.43 -15.08
N PRO A 142 15.22 -1.57 -14.27
CA PRO A 142 15.28 -1.00 -12.93
C PRO A 142 15.11 0.52 -12.95
N VAL A 143 14.40 1.04 -11.94
CA VAL A 143 14.23 2.48 -11.70
C VAL A 143 15.00 2.94 -10.47
N ALA A 144 15.31 4.24 -10.38
CA ALA A 144 16.13 4.78 -9.29
C ALA A 144 15.42 4.82 -7.92
N HIS A 145 14.08 4.73 -7.88
CA HIS A 145 13.29 4.94 -6.67
C HIS A 145 12.33 3.77 -6.37
N PRO A 146 12.02 3.49 -5.09
CA PRO A 146 11.18 2.37 -4.72
C PRO A 146 9.73 2.56 -5.18
N LEU A 147 9.23 1.62 -5.98
CA LEU A 147 7.88 1.69 -6.56
C LEU A 147 6.77 1.21 -5.60
N CYS A 148 7.13 0.44 -4.57
CA CYS A 148 6.20 -0.23 -3.69
C CYS A 148 5.71 0.66 -2.52
N GLY A 149 5.82 2.00 -2.65
CA GLY A 149 5.44 3.00 -1.63
C GLY A 149 3.97 2.96 -1.21
N PHE A 150 3.07 2.56 -2.12
CA PHE A 150 1.66 2.27 -1.83
C PHE A 150 1.47 1.38 -0.59
N TYR A 151 2.22 0.28 -0.50
CA TYR A 151 2.07 -0.66 0.61
C TYR A 151 2.64 -0.11 1.92
N ALA A 152 3.72 0.66 1.87
CA ALA A 152 4.27 1.31 3.05
C ALA A 152 3.27 2.33 3.63
N ALA A 153 2.66 3.16 2.79
CA ALA A 153 1.62 4.09 3.21
C ALA A 153 0.38 3.36 3.76
N ALA A 154 -0.10 2.33 3.04
CA ALA A 154 -1.24 1.54 3.47
C ALA A 154 -1.03 0.87 4.83
N PHE A 155 0.14 0.24 5.05
CA PHE A 155 0.43 -0.40 6.33
C PHE A 155 0.52 0.61 7.46
N SER A 156 1.20 1.75 7.24
CA SER A 156 1.29 2.83 8.22
C SER A 156 -0.11 3.34 8.60
N ARG A 157 -0.99 3.53 7.60
CA ARG A 157 -2.36 4.00 7.82
C ARG A 157 -3.22 2.98 8.55
N VAL A 158 -3.18 1.70 8.17
CA VAL A 158 -3.90 0.62 8.89
C VAL A 158 -3.48 0.62 10.36
N LEU A 159 -2.18 0.68 10.65
CA LEU A 159 -1.69 0.68 12.03
C LEU A 159 -2.15 1.93 12.81
N GLY A 160 -2.09 3.11 12.17
CA GLY A 160 -2.57 4.37 12.76
C GLY A 160 -4.08 4.37 13.08
N LEU A 161 -4.91 3.73 12.24
CA LEU A 161 -6.37 3.63 12.46
C LEU A 161 -6.75 2.80 13.71
N PHE A 162 -5.81 2.05 14.27
CA PHE A 162 -5.96 1.25 15.50
C PHE A 162 -5.00 1.70 16.62
N GLU A 163 -4.65 2.99 16.62
CA GLU A 163 -3.85 3.66 17.67
C GLU A 163 -2.46 3.05 17.88
N LEU A 164 -1.85 2.55 16.80
CA LEU A 164 -0.47 2.07 16.80
C LEU A 164 0.33 2.80 15.73
N PRO A 165 0.53 4.14 15.84
CA PRO A 165 1.22 4.90 14.81
C PRO A 165 2.61 4.31 14.57
N SER A 166 2.86 3.94 13.32
CA SER A 166 4.13 3.36 12.89
C SER A 166 4.37 3.75 11.44
N LYS A 167 5.59 4.21 11.15
CA LYS A 167 6.02 4.57 9.81
C LYS A 167 6.66 3.36 9.16
N ALA A 168 5.90 2.69 8.29
CA ALA A 168 6.44 1.64 7.45
C ALA A 168 7.32 2.24 6.34
N ALA A 169 8.39 1.54 5.97
CA ALA A 169 9.32 1.97 4.94
C ALA A 169 9.66 0.80 4.00
N VAL A 170 9.81 1.10 2.71
CA VAL A 170 10.31 0.14 1.72
C VAL A 170 11.83 0.02 1.92
N ILE A 171 12.31 -1.17 2.30
CA ILE A 171 13.74 -1.41 2.55
C ILE A 171 14.41 -2.22 1.43
N ALA A 172 13.61 -2.87 0.57
CA ALA A 172 14.06 -3.52 -0.66
C ALA A 172 12.93 -3.47 -1.68
N CYS A 173 13.24 -3.24 -2.96
CA CYS A 173 12.24 -3.10 -4.00
C CYS A 173 12.70 -3.74 -5.29
N ARG A 174 11.97 -4.73 -5.81
CA ARG A 174 12.28 -5.34 -7.10
C ARG A 174 12.32 -4.34 -8.25
N GLY A 175 11.51 -3.26 -8.16
CA GLY A 175 11.54 -2.18 -9.13
C GLY A 175 12.90 -1.46 -9.23
N THR A 176 13.72 -1.50 -8.18
CA THR A 176 15.06 -0.88 -8.16
C THR A 176 16.19 -1.88 -8.44
N GLY A 177 15.85 -3.10 -8.86
CA GLY A 177 16.84 -4.16 -9.13
C GLY A 177 17.05 -5.17 -7.99
N GLU A 178 16.35 -5.03 -6.86
CA GLU A 178 16.43 -6.00 -5.77
C GLU A 178 15.75 -7.35 -6.11
N ALA A 179 16.14 -8.43 -5.44
CA ALA A 179 15.53 -9.73 -5.67
C ALA A 179 14.05 -9.80 -5.20
N THR A 180 13.69 -9.02 -4.18
CA THR A 180 12.35 -9.04 -3.56
C THR A 180 11.89 -7.64 -3.16
N CYS A 181 10.59 -7.50 -2.89
CA CYS A 181 10.02 -6.29 -2.31
C CYS A 181 9.80 -6.50 -0.81
N VAL A 182 10.44 -5.69 0.04
CA VAL A 182 10.33 -5.82 1.49
C VAL A 182 9.94 -4.48 2.11
N VAL A 183 8.88 -4.49 2.90
CA VAL A 183 8.44 -3.35 3.72
C VAL A 183 8.73 -3.64 5.18
N ALA A 184 9.47 -2.76 5.85
CA ALA A 184 9.72 -2.82 7.28
C ALA A 184 8.71 -1.97 8.03
N ILE A 185 8.17 -2.51 9.12
CA ILE A 185 7.19 -1.86 10.00
C ILE A 185 7.75 -1.93 11.43
N PRO A 186 8.16 -0.81 12.02
CA PRO A 186 8.46 -0.75 13.45
C PRO A 186 7.22 -1.11 14.27
N LEU A 187 7.33 -2.07 15.19
CA LEU A 187 6.24 -2.51 16.07
C LEU A 187 6.49 -2.13 17.54
N ALA A 188 7.65 -1.54 17.85
CA ALA A 188 7.86 -0.87 19.12
C ALA A 188 6.99 0.39 19.14
N SER A 189 6.34 0.65 20.27
CA SER A 189 5.74 1.96 20.50
C SER A 189 6.87 2.97 20.43
N SER A 190 6.93 3.74 19.35
CA SER A 190 7.61 5.03 19.44
C SER A 190 6.85 5.79 20.53
N GLY A 191 7.49 5.93 21.69
CA GLY A 191 7.18 7.04 22.57
C GLY A 191 7.29 8.35 21.78
N PRO A 192 6.71 9.47 22.27
CA PRO A 192 6.75 10.73 21.57
C PRO A 192 8.20 11.01 21.12
N VAL A 193 8.36 11.28 19.83
CA VAL A 193 9.61 11.82 19.29
C VAL A 193 9.83 13.12 20.04
N SER A 194 10.79 13.13 20.96
CA SER A 194 11.29 14.38 21.53
C SER A 194 11.81 15.19 20.35
N GLU A 195 11.13 16.30 20.10
CA GLU A 195 11.53 17.34 19.18
C GLU A 195 12.89 17.87 19.67
N GLU A 196 13.96 17.36 19.06
CA GLU A 196 15.31 17.87 19.25
C GLU A 196 15.35 19.24 18.57
N ALA A 197 15.13 20.27 19.38
CA ALA A 197 15.23 21.67 19.00
C ALA A 197 16.57 21.91 18.30
N PRO A 198 16.61 22.65 17.17
CA PRO A 198 17.87 22.99 16.55
C PRO A 198 18.65 23.95 17.46
N SER A 199 19.77 23.45 17.99
CA SER A 199 20.79 24.23 18.66
C SER A 199 21.73 24.90 17.64
N GLY A 200 21.75 26.23 17.62
CA GLY A 200 22.82 27.07 17.04
C GLY A 200 22.77 27.21 15.51
N SER A 201 23.06 28.38 14.93
CA SER A 201 23.88 29.51 15.39
C SER A 201 23.31 30.85 14.94
#